data_AF-A0A8T6FME5-F1
#
_entry.id   AF-A0A8T6FME5-F1
#
_cell.length_a   1.000
_cell.length_b   1.000
_cell.length_c   1.000
_cell.angle_alpha   90.00
_cell.angle_beta   90.00
_cell.angle_gamma   90.00
#
_symmetry.space_group_name_H-M   'P 1'
#
loop_
_entity.id
_entity.type
_entity.pdbx_description
1 polymer ?
#
loop_
_entity_poly.entity_id
_entity_poly.type
_entity_poly.pdbx_seq_one_letter_code
_entity_poly.pdbx_strand_id
1 'polypeptide(L)' 'MNPLLRSMRFLRFGLLVPVVLLAGASLAADYQDDWGPAVGSVMPTIDAPDHTGAPRTLGDLTGERGLLLFVNRSADW' A
#
# COMPACT_ATOMS: atom_id res chain seq x y z
N MET A 1 16.60 0.31 -54.40
CA MET A 1 16.25 0.63 -52.99
C MET A 1 16.64 -0.55 -52.12
N ASN A 2 17.69 -0.42 -51.31
CA ASN A 2 18.31 -1.55 -50.61
C ASN A 2 17.48 -1.97 -49.37
N PRO A 3 17.09 -3.25 -49.24
CA PRO A 3 16.21 -3.75 -48.16
C PRO A 3 16.88 -3.75 -46.78
N LEU A 4 18.20 -3.63 -46.71
CA LEU A 4 18.99 -3.66 -45.47
C LEU A 4 18.74 -2.44 -44.56
N LEU A 5 18.34 -1.28 -45.12
CA LEU A 5 18.04 -0.09 -44.32
C LEU A 5 16.69 -0.12 -43.61
N ARG A 6 15.79 -1.07 -43.96
CA ARG A 6 14.44 -1.16 -43.35
C ARG A 6 14.46 -1.90 -42.01
N SER A 7 15.40 -2.82 -41.81
CA SER A 7 15.46 -3.71 -40.64
C SER A 7 15.98 -3.02 -39.36
N MET A 8 16.90 -2.04 -39.49
CA MET A 8 17.51 -1.35 -38.33
C MET A 8 16.57 -0.38 -37.59
N ARG A 9 15.42 0.00 -38.17
CA ARG A 9 14.44 0.89 -37.51
C ARG A 9 13.54 0.14 -36.53
N PHE A 10 13.35 -1.17 -36.72
CA PHE A 10 12.55 -2.01 -35.82
C PHE A 10 13.34 -2.48 -34.59
N LEU A 11 14.67 -2.62 -34.72
CA LEU A 11 15.53 -3.08 -33.62
C LEU A 11 15.63 -2.07 -32.46
N ARG A 12 15.51 -0.76 -32.73
CA ARG A 12 15.60 0.31 -31.70
C ARG A 12 14.31 0.48 -30.89
N PHE A 13 13.15 0.15 -31.48
CA PHE A 13 11.87 0.20 -30.77
C PHE A 13 11.55 -1.12 -30.03
N GLY A 14 12.14 -2.25 -30.44
CA GLY A 14 11.91 -3.55 -29.80
C GLY A 14 12.51 -3.70 -28.40
N LEU A 15 13.56 -2.93 -28.06
CA LEU A 15 14.24 -3.03 -26.76
C LEU A 15 13.69 -2.06 -25.69
N LEU A 16 13.00 -0.98 -26.09
CA LEU A 16 12.51 0.03 -25.14
C LEU A 16 11.25 -0.45 -24.39
N VAL A 17 10.36 -1.18 -25.06
CA VAL A 17 9.13 -1.71 -24.46
C VAL A 17 9.38 -2.67 -23.28
N PRO A 18 10.25 -3.69 -23.37
CA PRO A 18 10.50 -4.59 -22.24
C PRO A 18 11.18 -3.88 -21.06
N VAL A 19 12.03 -2.88 -21.30
CA VAL A 19 12.67 -2.09 -20.22
C VAL A 19 11.66 -1.25 -19.45
N VAL A 20 10.71 -0.62 -20.14
CA VAL A 20 9.63 0.15 -19.51
C VAL A 20 8.68 -0.75 -18.72
N LEU A 21 8.36 -1.95 -19.24
CA LEU A 21 7.53 -2.93 -18.54
C LEU A 21 8.20 -3.47 -17.27
N LEU A 22 9.52 -3.68 -17.28
CA LEU A 22 10.26 -4.12 -16.10
C LEU A 22 10.36 -3.02 -15.03
N ALA A 23 10.46 -1.75 -15.45
CA ALA A 23 10.51 -0.60 -14.53
C ALA A 23 9.15 -0.25 -13.90
N GLY A 24 8.03 -0.58 -14.55
CA GLY A 24 6.68 -0.36 -13.99
C GLY A 24 6.33 -1.30 -12.84
N ALA A 25 6.94 -2.49 -12.78
CA ALA A 25 6.64 -3.50 -11.77
C ALA A 25 7.13 -3.13 -10.35
N SER A 26 8.11 -2.23 -10.23
CA SER A 26 8.65 -1.82 -8.93
C SER A 26 7.83 -0.74 -8.22
N LEU A 27 6.92 -0.04 -8.91
CA LEU A 27 6.12 1.04 -8.32
C LEU A 27 4.99 0.55 -7.39
N ALA A 28 4.69 -0.75 -7.39
CA ALA A 28 3.66 -1.34 -6.53
C ALA A 28 4.20 -1.81 -5.16
N ALA A 29 5.52 -1.85 -4.97
CA ALA A 29 6.14 -2.45 -3.79
C ALA A 29 6.17 -1.53 -2.56
N ASP A 30 6.19 -0.20 -2.77
CA ASP A 30 6.42 0.76 -1.68
C ASP A 30 5.17 1.05 -0.84
N TYR A 31 4.00 0.53 -1.21
CA TYR A 31 2.78 0.84 -0.47
C TYR A 31 2.80 0.22 0.94
N GLN A 32 3.49 -0.90 1.19
CA GLN A 32 3.41 -1.66 2.45
C GLN A 32 4.02 -0.95 3.68
N ASP A 33 5.02 -0.08 3.50
CA ASP A 33 5.78 0.49 4.63
C ASP A 33 5.01 1.60 5.38
N ASP A 34 3.95 2.16 4.78
CA ASP A 34 3.14 3.25 5.36
C ASP A 34 1.81 2.77 6.03
N TRP A 35 1.64 1.45 6.26
CA TRP A 35 0.35 0.85 6.69
C TRP A 35 -0.01 1.04 8.17
N GLY A 36 0.73 1.88 8.89
CA GLY A 36 0.47 2.16 10.28
C GLY A 36 1.37 3.25 10.83
N PRO A 37 1.20 3.60 12.10
CA PRO A 37 2.10 4.52 12.77
C PRO A 37 3.53 3.98 12.70
N ALA A 38 4.50 4.85 12.39
CA ALA A 38 5.90 4.47 12.33
C ALA A 38 6.36 3.82 13.64
N VAL A 39 7.31 2.89 13.57
CA VAL A 39 7.88 2.27 14.78
C VAL A 39 8.46 3.35 15.69
N GLY A 40 8.09 3.31 16.97
CA GLY A 40 8.50 4.31 17.96
C GLY A 40 7.65 5.59 17.98
N SER A 41 6.67 5.72 17.08
CA SER A 41 5.68 6.79 17.17
C SER A 41 4.72 6.56 18.34
N VAL A 42 4.15 7.66 18.85
CA VAL A 42 3.10 7.58 19.87
C VAL A 42 1.85 6.99 19.22
N MET A 43 1.23 6.02 19.89
CA MET A 43 -0.02 5.42 19.43
C MET A 43 -1.08 6.52 19.24
N PRO A 44 -1.75 6.59 18.07
CA PRO A 44 -2.80 7.57 17.85
C PRO A 44 -3.96 7.34 18.82
N THR A 45 -4.59 8.44 19.24
CA THR A 45 -5.77 8.38 20.11
C THR A 45 -6.88 7.59 19.41
N ILE A 46 -7.41 6.57 20.09
CA ILE A 46 -8.67 5.95 19.68
C ILE A 46 -9.78 6.81 20.25
N ASP A 47 -10.42 7.58 19.36
CA ASP A 47 -11.58 8.42 19.61
C ASP A 47 -12.43 8.43 18.34
N ALA A 48 -13.50 7.64 18.31
CA ALA A 48 -14.37 7.49 17.15
C ALA A 48 -15.80 7.09 17.54
N PRO A 49 -16.80 7.36 16.69
CA PRO A 49 -18.14 6.83 16.88
C PRO A 49 -18.18 5.30 16.80
N ASP A 50 -18.92 4.67 17.71
CA ASP A 50 -19.26 3.25 17.60
C ASP A 50 -20.37 3.00 16.56
N HIS A 51 -20.77 1.73 16.42
CA HIS A 51 -21.80 1.32 15.46
C HIS A 51 -23.19 1.95 15.70
N THR A 52 -23.41 2.57 16.87
CA THR A 52 -24.64 3.32 17.20
C THR A 52 -24.48 4.82 17.00
N GLY A 53 -23.27 5.28 16.61
CA GLY A 53 -22.92 6.68 16.46
C GLY A 53 -22.48 7.35 17.77
N ALA A 54 -22.35 6.60 18.87
CA ALA A 54 -21.89 7.17 20.13
C ALA A 54 -20.36 7.29 20.14
N PRO A 55 -19.78 8.45 20.49
CA PRO A 55 -18.33 8.60 20.57
C PRO A 55 -17.76 7.67 21.65
N ARG A 56 -16.69 6.97 21.30
CA ARG A 56 -15.95 6.07 22.19
C ARG A 56 -14.47 6.38 22.13
N THR A 57 -13.87 6.43 23.30
CA THR A 57 -12.42 6.50 23.49
C THR A 57 -11.85 5.13 23.86
N LEU A 58 -10.53 4.96 23.83
CA LEU A 58 -9.88 3.75 24.35
C LEU A 58 -10.24 3.47 25.83
N GLY A 59 -10.42 4.52 26.62
CA GLY A 59 -10.80 4.43 28.04
C GLY A 59 -12.19 3.81 28.22
N ASP A 60 -13.15 4.19 27.37
CA ASP A 60 -14.51 3.65 27.39
C ASP A 60 -14.58 2.16 27.06
N LEU A 61 -13.57 1.64 26.36
CA LEU A 61 -13.45 0.23 25.99
C LEU A 61 -12.76 -0.62 27.08
N THR A 62 -12.13 0.02 28.07
CA THR A 62 -11.36 -0.67 29.12
C THR A 62 -12.25 -0.99 30.32
N GLY A 63 -12.30 -2.27 30.72
CA GLY A 63 -13.06 -2.73 31.89
C GLY A 63 -12.18 -3.12 33.09
N GLU A 64 -12.80 -3.59 34.18
CA GLU A 64 -12.13 -4.03 35.42
C GLU A 64 -11.06 -5.12 35.19
N ARG A 65 -11.20 -5.90 34.13
CA ARG A 65 -10.29 -6.99 33.75
C ARG A 65 -9.34 -6.63 32.62
N GLY A 66 -9.27 -5.35 32.24
CA GLY A 66 -8.48 -4.85 31.13
C GLY A 66 -9.21 -4.92 29.78
N LEU A 67 -8.45 -4.70 28.71
CA LEU A 67 -8.92 -4.64 27.32
C LEU A 67 -8.07 -5.57 26.45
N LEU A 68 -8.73 -6.40 25.64
CA LEU A 68 -8.10 -7.08 24.51
C LEU A 68 -8.41 -6.29 23.23
N LEU A 69 -7.40 -5.60 22.69
CA LEU A 69 -7.53 -4.90 21.42
C LEU A 69 -7.08 -5.82 20.28
N PHE A 70 -8.02 -6.18 19.41
CA PHE A 70 -7.74 -6.94 18.19
C PHE A 70 -7.89 -6.03 16.98
N VAL A 71 -6.78 -5.82 16.26
CA VAL A 71 -6.76 -5.05 15.02
C VAL A 71 -6.60 -6.04 13.87
N ASN A 72 -7.54 -6.02 12.94
CA ASN A 72 -7.53 -6.87 11.76
C ASN A 72 -7.48 -6.01 10.50
N ARG A 73 -6.64 -6.40 9.53
CA ARG A 73 -6.69 -5.92 8.14
C ARG A 73 -7.26 -7.03 7.27
N SER A 74 -8.44 -6.83 6.68
CA SER A 74 -8.85 -7.62 5.53
C SER A 74 -8.02 -7.14 4.33
N ALA A 75 -7.20 -8.01 3.77
CA ALA A 75 -6.66 -7.76 2.44
C ALA A 75 -7.82 -7.91 1.44
N ASP A 76 -8.17 -6.83 0.73
CA ASP A 76 -8.89 -6.98 -0.52
C ASP A 76 -7.88 -7.53 -1.52
N TRP A 77 -8.22 -8.68 -2.11
CA TRP A 77 -7.32 -9.47 -2.97
C TRP A 77 -7.59 -9.16 -4.44
#